data_AF-R6WUI7-F1
#
_entry.id   AF-R6WUI7-F1
#
_cell.length_a   1.000
_cell.length_b   1.000
_cell.length_c   1.000
_cell.angle_alpha   90.00
_cell.angle_beta   90.00
_cell.angle_gamma   90.00
#
_symmetry.space_group_name_H-M   'P 1'
#
loop_
_entity.id
_entity.type
_entity.pdbx_description
1 polymer ?
#
loop_
_entity_poly.entity_id
_entity_poly.type
_entity_poly.pdbx_seq_one_letter_code
_entity_poly.pdbx_strand_id
1 'polypeptide(L)'
;MNQSDVMLCDSSSIILEFMFLNKPVVTFRNSHPGPYLLDVREPQEVGPAIERALTRPDGLMREIHDYTMFHEPHRDGRCAARVLDAVDDFLERGHVGLKRKPLNLVRRWKMRRKYHYWPLLERLFSK
;
A
#
# COMPACT_ATOMS: atom_id res chain seq x y z
N MET A 1 -6.93 1.64 -15.72
CA MET A 1 -5.46 1.68 -15.61
C MET A 1 -4.73 1.10 -16.82
N ASN A 2 -5.18 -0.01 -17.40
CA ASN A 2 -4.47 -0.62 -18.55
C ASN A 2 -4.34 0.31 -19.76
N GLN A 3 -5.36 1.13 -20.06
CA GLN A 3 -5.35 2.07 -21.18
C GLN A 3 -4.63 3.40 -20.89
N SER A 4 -4.09 3.60 -19.69
CA SER A 4 -3.44 4.87 -19.30
C SER A 4 -1.92 4.69 -19.28
N ASP A 5 -1.15 5.63 -19.80
CA ASP A 5 0.32 5.53 -19.83
C ASP A 5 1.00 6.18 -18.62
N VAL A 6 0.36 7.17 -18.02
CA VAL A 6 0.82 7.94 -16.86
C VAL A 6 -0.35 8.16 -15.90
N MET A 7 -0.06 8.23 -14.61
CA MET A 7 -1.01 8.67 -13.59
C MET A 7 -0.58 10.02 -13.01
N LEU A 8 -1.55 10.92 -12.79
CA LEU A 8 -1.41 12.10 -11.95
C LEU A 8 -2.22 11.88 -10.67
N CYS A 9 -1.60 12.07 -9.50
CA CYS A 9 -2.27 11.89 -8.20
C CYS A 9 -1.66 12.82 -7.13
N ASP A 10 -2.14 12.78 -5.89
CA ASP A 10 -1.57 13.46 -4.74
C ASP A 10 -0.88 12.45 -3.80
N SER A 11 -1.58 11.98 -2.76
CA SER A 11 -1.17 10.97 -1.79
C SER A 11 -2.26 9.89 -1.68
N SER A 12 -2.30 8.99 -2.66
CA SER A 12 -3.24 7.86 -2.67
C SER A 12 -2.49 6.53 -2.70
N SER A 13 -3.09 5.50 -2.10
CA SER A 13 -2.57 4.13 -2.15
C SER A 13 -2.53 3.56 -3.57
N ILE A 14 -3.35 4.11 -4.48
CA ILE A 14 -3.43 3.70 -5.88
C ILE A 14 -2.10 3.89 -6.64
N ILE A 15 -1.21 4.73 -6.13
CA ILE A 15 0.12 4.99 -6.70
C ILE A 15 0.90 3.68 -6.82
N LEU A 16 0.92 2.85 -5.77
CA LEU A 16 1.64 1.58 -5.79
C LEU A 16 1.01 0.58 -6.78
N GLU A 17 -0.33 0.52 -6.83
CA GLU A 17 -1.08 -0.33 -7.76
C GLU A 17 -0.78 0.03 -9.22
N PHE A 18 -0.70 1.32 -9.54
CA PHE A 18 -0.37 1.77 -10.89
C PHE A 18 1.09 1.47 -11.26
N MET A 19 2.01 1.65 -10.32
CA MET A 19 3.43 1.32 -10.52
C MET A 19 3.66 -0.17 -10.76
N PHE A 20 2.84 -1.07 -10.21
CA PHE A 20 2.90 -2.51 -10.53
C PHE A 20 2.69 -2.82 -12.01
N LEU A 21 2.02 -1.92 -12.76
CA LEU A 21 1.88 -2.03 -14.20
C LEU A 21 3.12 -1.54 -14.97
N ASN A 22 4.21 -1.23 -14.26
CA ASN A 22 5.44 -0.66 -14.80
C ASN A 22 5.16 0.67 -15.53
N LYS A 23 4.40 1.56 -14.87
CA LYS A 23 3.99 2.86 -15.42
C LYS A 23 4.34 4.00 -14.47
N PRO A 24 4.84 5.13 -14.98
CA PRO A 24 5.26 6.25 -14.16
C PRO A 24 4.08 7.03 -13.58
N VAL A 25 4.34 7.66 -12.44
CA VAL A 25 3.37 8.45 -11.69
C VAL A 25 3.95 9.84 -11.46
N VAL A 26 3.16 10.85 -11.80
CA VAL A 26 3.36 12.24 -11.41
C VAL A 26 2.51 12.49 -10.17
N THR A 27 3.08 13.14 -9.16
CA THR A 27 2.33 13.54 -7.98
C THR A 27 2.34 15.04 -7.76
N PHE A 28 1.25 15.59 -7.23
CA PHE A 28 1.16 16.98 -6.83
C PHE A 28 1.21 17.09 -5.31
N ARG A 29 2.28 17.67 -4.78
CA ARG A 29 2.51 17.89 -3.35
C ARG A 29 2.33 16.61 -2.53
N ASN A 30 2.92 15.50 -2.98
CA ASN A 30 2.89 14.26 -2.24
C ASN A 30 3.48 14.47 -0.83
N SER A 31 2.85 13.82 0.16
CA SER A 31 3.27 13.94 1.56
C SER A 31 4.60 13.25 1.85
N HIS A 32 4.95 12.20 1.09
CA HIS A 32 6.12 11.36 1.26
C HIS A 32 6.69 10.94 -0.12
N PRO A 33 7.19 11.89 -0.93
CA PRO A 33 7.68 11.58 -2.27
C PRO A 33 8.96 10.73 -2.17
N GLY A 34 9.12 9.80 -3.12
CA GLY A 34 10.32 8.98 -3.27
C GLY A 34 10.90 9.09 -4.69
N PRO A 35 12.09 8.49 -4.94
CA PRO A 35 12.77 8.58 -6.23
C PRO A 35 12.00 7.92 -7.40
N TYR A 36 11.03 7.07 -7.08
CA TYR A 36 10.11 6.41 -8.01
C TYR A 36 8.91 7.30 -8.44
N LEU A 37 8.82 8.54 -7.95
CA LEU A 37 7.76 9.49 -8.31
C LEU A 37 8.33 10.76 -8.95
N LEU A 38 7.55 11.36 -9.86
CA LEU A 38 7.76 12.74 -10.30
C LEU A 38 6.85 13.66 -9.49
N ASP A 39 7.32 14.07 -8.31
CA ASP A 39 6.56 14.98 -7.43
C ASP A 39 6.79 16.44 -7.80
N VAL A 40 5.70 17.18 -7.98
CA VAL A 40 5.69 18.61 -8.31
C VAL A 40 4.97 19.43 -7.23
N ARG A 41 5.29 20.73 -7.13
CA ARG A 41 4.77 21.62 -6.08
C ARG A 41 3.83 22.67 -6.62
N GLU A 42 4.02 23.11 -7.86
CA GLU A 42 3.22 24.17 -8.48
C GLU A 42 2.41 23.65 -9.69
N PRO A 43 1.18 24.14 -9.91
CA PRO A 43 0.31 23.63 -10.97
C PRO A 43 0.93 23.70 -12.38
N GLN A 44 1.77 24.70 -12.65
CA GLN A 44 2.42 24.89 -13.95
C GLN A 44 3.48 23.80 -14.24
N GLU A 45 3.96 23.10 -13.21
CA GLU A 45 4.95 22.02 -13.35
C GLU A 45 4.31 20.68 -13.76
N VAL A 46 2.99 20.53 -13.59
CA VAL A 46 2.27 19.27 -13.84
C VAL A 46 2.38 18.84 -15.30
N GLY A 47 2.16 19.75 -16.25
CA GLY A 47 2.25 19.46 -17.68
C GLY A 47 3.64 18.94 -18.08
N PRO A 48 4.72 19.70 -17.82
CA PRO A 48 6.09 19.26 -18.07
C PRO A 48 6.46 17.94 -17.37
N ALA A 49 5.96 17.70 -16.15
CA ALA A 49 6.19 16.45 -15.45
C ALA A 49 5.49 15.27 -16.12
N ILE A 50 4.27 15.45 -16.65
CA ILE A 50 3.56 14.43 -17.43
C ILE A 50 4.30 14.13 -18.74
N GLU A 51 4.76 15.16 -19.46
CA GLU A 51 5.58 14.99 -20.67
C GLU A 51 6.85 14.19 -20.37
N ARG A 52 7.55 14.54 -19.29
CA ARG A 52 8.71 13.79 -18.82
C ARG A 52 8.35 12.35 -18.48
N ALA A 53 7.23 12.12 -17.77
CA ALA A 53 6.78 10.77 -17.43
C ALA A 53 6.52 9.92 -18.69
N LEU A 54 5.90 10.49 -19.72
CA LEU A 54 5.61 9.83 -20.98
C LEU A 54 6.88 9.37 -21.73
N THR A 55 8.01 10.05 -21.53
CA THR A 55 9.30 9.59 -22.09
C THR A 55 9.89 8.37 -21.38
N ARG A 56 9.32 7.98 -20.23
CA ARG A 56 9.72 6.83 -19.40
C ARG A 56 11.24 6.79 -19.11
N PRO A 57 11.82 7.80 -18.42
CA PRO A 57 13.26 7.85 -18.19
C PRO A 57 13.77 6.59 -17.48
N ASP A 58 14.87 6.00 -17.98
CA ASP A 58 15.41 4.72 -17.47
C ASP A 58 15.70 4.74 -15.97
N GLY A 59 16.15 5.88 -15.43
CA GLY A 59 16.37 6.05 -13.98
C GLY A 59 15.06 5.92 -13.20
N LEU A 60 14.02 6.64 -13.63
CA LEU A 60 12.71 6.60 -12.99
C LEU A 60 12.09 5.20 -13.05
N MET A 61 12.16 4.55 -14.22
CA MET A 61 11.58 3.23 -14.40
C MET A 61 12.29 2.16 -13.57
N ARG A 62 13.60 2.27 -13.36
CA ARG A 62 14.35 1.40 -12.44
C ARG A 62 13.91 1.59 -10.99
N GLU A 63 13.80 2.83 -10.53
CA GLU A 63 13.32 3.11 -9.17
C GLU A 63 11.89 2.60 -8.94
N ILE A 64 11.01 2.74 -9.94
CA ILE A 64 9.66 2.15 -9.91
C ILE A 64 9.72 0.63 -9.81
N HIS A 65 10.57 -0.01 -10.62
CA HIS A 65 10.74 -1.45 -10.58
C HIS A 65 11.24 -1.92 -9.21
N ASP A 66 12.32 -1.34 -8.70
CA ASP A 66 12.94 -1.73 -7.44
C ASP A 66 11.97 -1.51 -6.27
N TYR A 67 11.26 -0.38 -6.25
CA TYR A 67 10.27 -0.09 -5.22
C TYR A 67 9.11 -1.09 -5.24
N THR A 68 8.57 -1.41 -6.43
CA THR A 68 7.48 -2.39 -6.52
C THR A 68 7.95 -3.82 -6.20
N MET A 69 9.19 -4.18 -6.52
CA MET A 69 9.76 -5.48 -6.17
C MET A 69 9.98 -5.64 -4.66
N PHE A 70 10.34 -4.55 -3.97
CA PHE A 70 10.42 -4.53 -2.51
C PHE A 70 9.06 -4.78 -1.85
N HIS A 71 7.97 -4.22 -2.39
CA HIS A 71 6.63 -4.35 -1.82
C HIS A 71 5.97 -5.70 -2.08
N GLU A 72 6.04 -6.18 -3.33
CA GLU A 72 5.47 -7.47 -3.72
C GLU A 72 6.30 -8.00 -4.90
N PRO A 73 7.14 -9.02 -4.72
CA PRO A 73 7.99 -9.54 -5.79
C PRO A 73 7.22 -10.40 -6.79
N HIS A 74 6.03 -10.91 -6.45
CA HIS A 74 5.31 -11.79 -7.36
C HIS A 74 4.69 -11.02 -8.52
N ARG A 75 4.98 -11.46 -9.75
CA ARG A 75 4.46 -10.90 -11.02
C ARG A 75 3.71 -11.94 -11.86
N ASP A 76 3.47 -13.10 -11.28
CA ASP A 76 2.85 -14.26 -11.94
C ASP A 76 1.32 -14.16 -12.08
N GLY A 77 0.69 -13.14 -11.48
CA GLY A 77 -0.76 -13.01 -11.44
C GLY A 77 -1.47 -14.06 -10.59
N ARG A 78 -0.72 -14.85 -9.78
CA ARG A 78 -1.27 -15.96 -8.97
C ARG A 78 -1.52 -15.60 -7.52
N CYS A 79 -1.54 -14.30 -7.17
CA CYS A 79 -1.77 -13.87 -5.78
C CYS A 79 -3.08 -14.41 -5.22
N ALA A 80 -4.18 -14.35 -6.00
CA ALA A 80 -5.47 -14.88 -5.57
C ALA A 80 -5.42 -16.40 -5.33
N ALA A 81 -4.80 -17.15 -6.24
CA ALA A 81 -4.63 -18.60 -6.09
C ALA A 81 -3.85 -18.94 -4.81
N ARG A 82 -2.73 -18.25 -4.55
CA ARG A 82 -1.94 -18.45 -3.32
C ARG A 82 -2.74 -18.19 -2.04
N VAL A 83 -3.65 -17.21 -2.08
CA VAL A 83 -4.56 -16.95 -0.94
C VAL A 83 -5.56 -18.09 -0.76
N LEU A 84 -6.15 -18.60 -1.84
CA LEU A 84 -7.07 -19.74 -1.78
C LEU A 84 -6.37 -20.99 -1.27
N ASP A 85 -5.18 -21.31 -1.80
CA ASP A 85 -4.37 -22.44 -1.35
C ASP A 85 -4.10 -22.36 0.17
N ALA A 86 -3.78 -21.17 0.68
CA ALA A 86 -3.56 -20.96 2.12
C ALA A 86 -4.84 -21.09 2.97
N VAL A 87 -6.00 -20.75 2.42
CA VAL A 87 -7.30 -20.96 3.09
C VAL A 87 -7.60 -22.45 3.18
N ASP A 88 -7.42 -23.19 2.09
CA ASP A 88 -7.65 -24.64 2.04
C ASP A 88 -6.71 -25.38 3.02
N ASP A 89 -5.40 -25.04 2.99
CA ASP A 89 -4.42 -25.58 3.95
C ASP A 89 -4.82 -25.29 5.41
N PHE A 90 -5.38 -24.11 5.69
CA PHE A 90 -5.83 -23.75 7.03
C PHE A 90 -7.11 -24.49 7.45
N LEU A 91 -8.02 -24.77 6.52
CA LEU A 91 -9.23 -25.56 6.79
C LEU A 91 -8.86 -27.02 7.13
N GLU A 92 -7.88 -27.59 6.43
CA GLU A 92 -7.43 -28.96 6.66
C GLU A 92 -6.60 -29.10 7.95
N ARG A 93 -5.65 -28.19 8.18
CA ARG A 93 -4.64 -28.32 9.25
C ARG A 93 -4.95 -27.48 10.49
N GLY A 94 -5.90 -26.56 10.40
CA GLY A 94 -6.21 -25.62 11.46
C GLY A 94 -4.99 -24.79 11.86
N HIS A 95 -4.72 -24.73 13.17
CA HIS A 95 -3.65 -23.90 13.73
C HIS A 95 -2.29 -24.61 13.86
N VAL A 96 -2.17 -25.83 13.33
CA VAL A 96 -0.94 -26.62 13.44
C VAL A 96 0.23 -25.86 12.79
N GLY A 97 1.34 -25.73 13.53
CA GLY A 97 2.54 -25.01 13.07
C GLY A 97 2.47 -23.48 13.16
N LEU A 98 1.30 -22.89 13.44
CA LEU A 98 1.19 -21.44 13.61
C LEU A 98 1.61 -20.99 15.02
N LYS A 99 2.33 -19.88 15.09
CA LYS A 99 2.66 -19.23 16.37
C LYS A 99 1.39 -18.74 17.04
N ARG A 100 1.32 -18.88 18.37
CA ARG A 100 0.25 -18.26 19.17
C ARG A 100 0.22 -16.75 18.95
N LYS A 101 -0.99 -16.20 18.81
CA LYS A 101 -1.18 -14.75 18.71
C LYS A 101 -0.66 -14.08 19.99
N PRO A 102 0.17 -13.03 19.89
CA PRO A 102 0.61 -12.30 21.06
C PRO A 102 -0.58 -11.60 21.74
N LEU A 103 -0.59 -11.59 23.07
CA LEU A 103 -1.67 -11.01 23.88
C LEU A 103 -1.82 -9.50 23.66
N ASN A 104 -0.73 -8.81 23.28
CA ASN A 104 -0.72 -7.37 22.97
C ASN A 104 -1.30 -6.49 24.10
N LEU A 105 -1.11 -6.87 25.37
CA LEU A 105 -1.75 -6.21 26.54
C LEU A 105 -1.45 -4.70 26.60
N VAL A 106 -0.18 -4.32 26.47
CA VAL A 106 0.25 -2.91 26.49
C VAL A 106 -0.37 -2.13 25.33
N ARG A 107 -0.33 -2.69 24.11
CA ARG A 107 -0.95 -2.06 22.92
C ARG A 107 -2.45 -1.87 23.14
N ARG A 108 -3.14 -2.89 23.66
CA ARG A 108 -4.59 -2.83 23.97
C ARG A 108 -4.89 -1.74 25.00
N TRP A 109 -4.12 -1.64 26.09
CA TRP A 109 -4.31 -0.59 27.09
C TRP A 109 -4.07 0.82 26.50
N LYS A 110 -2.98 1.02 25.75
CA LYS A 110 -2.68 2.29 25.09
C LYS A 110 -3.81 2.73 24.15
N MET A 111 -4.34 1.80 23.34
CA MET A 111 -5.46 2.08 22.42
C MET A 111 -6.73 2.44 23.19
N ARG A 112 -7.11 1.66 24.21
CA ARG A 112 -8.28 1.95 25.05
C ARG A 112 -8.19 3.35 25.68
N ARG A 113 -7.03 3.71 26.21
CA ARG A 113 -6.79 5.05 26.78
C ARG A 113 -6.89 6.15 25.71
N LYS A 114 -6.28 5.95 24.53
CA LYS A 114 -6.27 6.94 23.44
C LYS A 114 -7.67 7.26 22.91
N TYR A 115 -8.51 6.23 22.77
CA TYR A 115 -9.87 6.37 22.22
C TYR A 115 -10.95 6.41 23.31
N HIS A 116 -10.56 6.54 24.59
CA HIS A 116 -11.47 6.52 25.75
C HIS A 116 -12.45 5.34 25.78
N TYR A 117 -12.06 4.21 25.19
CA TYR A 117 -12.91 3.04 25.01
C TYR A 117 -12.65 1.98 26.08
N TRP A 118 -13.62 1.78 26.97
CA TRP A 118 -13.53 0.85 28.10
C TRP A 118 -14.78 -0.05 28.17
N PRO A 119 -14.92 -1.06 27.29
CA PRO A 119 -16.13 -1.88 27.13
C PRO A 119 -16.64 -2.56 28.40
N LEU A 120 -15.77 -2.82 29.39
CA LEU A 120 -16.19 -3.34 30.70
C LEU A 120 -16.86 -2.26 31.55
N LEU A 121 -16.35 -1.02 31.52
CA LEU A 121 -16.95 0.14 32.21
C LEU A 121 -18.19 0.63 31.45
N GLU A 122 -18.14 0.76 30.13
CA GLU A 122 -19.28 1.15 29.30
C GLU A 122 -20.48 0.21 29.45
N ARG A 123 -20.24 -1.11 29.55
CA ARG A 123 -21.32 -2.08 29.85
C ARG A 123 -21.92 -1.92 31.25
N LEU A 124 -21.20 -1.36 32.21
CA LEU A 124 -21.70 -1.10 33.57
C LEU A 124 -22.49 0.22 33.65
N PHE A 125 -22.22 1.18 32.75
CA PHE A 125 -22.88 2.49 32.71
C PHE A 125 -23.95 2.63 31.62
N SER A 126 -24.11 1.65 30.73
CA SER A 126 -25.15 1.62 29.70
C SER A 126 -26.50 1.03 30.20
N LYS A 127 -26.87 1.35 31.44
CA LYS A 127 -28.17 0.99 32.03
C LYS A 127 -29.05 2.22 32.18
#